data_AF-A0A8V5FUJ8-F1
#
_entry.id   AF-A0A8V5FUJ8-F1
#
_cell.length_a   1.000
_cell.length_b   1.000
_cell.length_c   1.000
_cell.angle_alpha   90.00
_cell.angle_beta   90.00
_cell.angle_gamma   90.00
#
_symmetry.space_group_name_H-M   'P 1'
#
loop_
_entity.id
_entity.type
_entity.pdbx_description
1 polymer ?
#
loop_
_entity_poly.entity_id
_entity_poly.type
_entity_poly.pdbx_seq_one_letter_code
_entity_poly.pdbx_strand_id
1 'polypeptide(L)'
;MGAMAAMGALPAGAAVLPPLPTLGVPGVPELKPLTRYDAMRLGPGWSHSCHAMLYAPNPGMLFGRIPLRYAVLMQMRFDGLLGFPGGFVDRRYWSLEDGLNRVLGLGLGCVRLTEADYLCSHLTEGPHRVVAHFYARQLTLEELHTIEISAVHSRDHGLEVMGMVRVPLYTQKDRMGGLPNFLANSFVGTAKFQLLFALKILNMVPEEKLAEAVAATQKLKKPPIDHASGVMGSLGAKSANELMAQAKTGSELRDQAENQAMVQAMAESAEQVLVGLESQAVAEQLMSVPVAEALEQAVVLGADAVMQQPVAEAME
;
A
#
# COMPACT_ATOMS: atom_id res chain seq x y z
N MET A 1 -44.16 27.61 3.76
CA MET A 1 -43.26 28.36 4.65
C MET A 1 -42.63 27.38 5.63
N GLY A 2 -41.47 26.84 5.30
CA GLY A 2 -40.72 25.89 6.12
C GLY A 2 -39.44 26.57 6.64
N ALA A 3 -39.25 26.55 7.95
CA ALA A 3 -38.18 27.26 8.63
C ALA A 3 -36.81 26.61 8.38
N MET A 4 -35.89 27.41 7.85
CA MET A 4 -34.44 27.17 7.81
C MET A 4 -33.89 27.18 9.23
N ALA A 5 -33.33 26.06 9.70
CA ALA A 5 -32.51 26.03 10.90
C ALA A 5 -31.05 26.30 10.51
N ALA A 6 -30.55 27.46 10.95
CA ALA A 6 -29.18 27.91 10.75
C ALA A 6 -28.17 26.96 11.41
N MET A 7 -27.17 26.51 10.63
CA MET A 7 -25.97 25.87 11.16
C MET A 7 -25.16 26.92 11.93
N GLY A 8 -25.15 26.78 13.26
CA GLY A 8 -24.29 27.55 14.15
C GLY A 8 -22.83 27.13 13.99
N ALA A 9 -21.94 28.12 13.86
CA ALA A 9 -20.50 27.94 13.83
C ALA A 9 -20.00 27.24 15.12
N LEU A 10 -19.19 26.19 14.96
CA LEU A 10 -18.53 25.49 16.05
C LEU A 10 -17.45 26.38 16.69
N PRO A 11 -17.31 26.40 18.02
CA PRO A 11 -16.30 27.21 18.69
C PRO A 11 -14.91 26.60 18.52
N ALA A 12 -13.91 27.46 18.33
CA ALA A 12 -12.49 27.10 18.33
C ALA A 12 -12.05 26.69 19.74
N GLY A 13 -12.18 25.40 20.05
CA GLY A 13 -11.58 24.74 21.21
C GLY A 13 -10.99 23.42 20.74
N ALA A 14 -9.79 23.08 21.20
CA ALA A 14 -9.06 21.87 20.83
C ALA A 14 -9.93 20.61 21.05
N ALA A 15 -10.66 20.20 20.01
CA ALA A 15 -11.34 18.93 19.98
C ALA A 15 -10.25 17.87 19.90
N VAL A 16 -9.90 17.28 21.05
CA VAL A 16 -9.14 16.04 21.10
C VAL A 16 -9.96 15.04 20.30
N LEU A 17 -9.52 14.74 19.09
CA LEU A 17 -10.11 13.67 18.28
C LEU A 17 -10.15 12.41 19.16
N PRO A 18 -11.25 11.63 19.11
CA PRO A 18 -11.32 10.40 19.88
C PRO A 18 -10.10 9.54 19.56
N PRO A 19 -9.51 8.86 20.56
CA PRO A 19 -8.33 8.04 20.35
C PRO A 19 -8.63 7.00 19.26
N LEU A 20 -7.66 6.78 18.37
CA LEU A 20 -7.77 5.78 17.32
C LEU A 20 -8.15 4.43 17.98
N PRO A 21 -9.17 3.70 17.47
CA PRO A 21 -9.54 2.42 18.05
C PRO A 21 -8.34 1.47 18.06
N THR A 22 -8.30 0.54 19.01
CA THR A 22 -7.31 -0.54 19.02
C THR A 22 -7.75 -1.67 18.08
N LEU A 23 -6.79 -2.42 17.54
CA LEU A 23 -7.11 -3.57 16.69
C LEU A 23 -7.83 -4.67 17.50
N GLY A 24 -7.39 -4.95 18.73
CA GLY A 24 -8.03 -5.88 19.66
C GLY A 24 -7.96 -7.36 19.26
N VAL A 25 -7.28 -7.68 18.15
CA VAL A 25 -7.20 -9.04 17.61
C VAL A 25 -6.09 -9.85 18.30
N PRO A 26 -6.40 -10.94 19.03
CA PRO A 26 -5.41 -11.70 19.77
C PRO A 26 -4.29 -12.26 18.88
N GLY A 27 -3.05 -12.07 19.32
CA GLY A 27 -1.84 -12.58 18.66
C GLY A 27 -1.41 -11.81 17.41
N VAL A 28 -1.91 -10.59 17.24
CA VAL A 28 -1.30 -9.55 16.40
C VAL A 28 -0.75 -8.47 17.33
N PRO A 29 0.54 -8.12 17.24
CA PRO A 29 1.09 -7.00 18.02
C PRO A 29 0.34 -5.69 17.72
N GLU A 30 0.01 -4.95 18.77
CA GLU A 30 -0.63 -3.63 18.65
C GLU A 30 0.43 -2.57 18.38
N LEU A 31 0.27 -1.83 17.29
CA LEU A 31 1.15 -0.71 17.01
C LEU A 31 0.67 0.53 17.75
N LYS A 32 1.63 1.33 18.24
CA LYS A 32 1.30 2.57 18.94
C LYS A 32 0.68 3.57 17.97
N PRO A 33 -0.59 3.98 18.14
CA PRO A 33 -1.21 4.96 17.27
C PRO A 33 -0.59 6.34 17.49
N LEU A 34 -0.57 7.14 16.44
CA LEU A 34 -0.13 8.53 16.47
C LEU A 34 -1.10 9.40 15.67
N THR A 35 -1.44 10.58 16.17
CA THR A 35 -2.27 11.51 15.41
C THR A 35 -1.48 12.01 14.18
N ARG A 36 -2.18 12.36 13.09
CA ARG A 36 -1.52 12.98 11.92
C ARG A 36 -0.75 14.23 12.34
N TYR A 37 -1.34 15.05 13.21
CA TYR A 37 -0.73 16.27 13.72
C TYR A 37 0.59 15.99 14.47
N ASP A 38 0.60 15.03 15.39
CA ASP A 38 1.81 14.68 16.14
C ASP A 38 2.87 14.02 15.26
N ALA A 39 2.45 13.17 14.32
CA ALA A 39 3.35 12.55 13.35
C ALA A 39 4.09 13.61 12.53
N MET A 40 3.40 14.67 12.11
CA MET A 40 4.03 15.75 11.34
C MET A 40 5.02 16.59 12.15
N ARG A 41 5.00 16.50 13.48
CA ARG A 41 5.92 17.20 14.40
C ARG A 41 7.13 16.37 14.80
N LEU A 42 7.21 15.12 14.34
CA LEU A 42 8.39 14.29 14.53
C LEU A 42 9.61 14.94 13.86
N GLY A 43 10.76 14.87 14.53
CA GLY A 43 12.01 15.45 14.05
C GLY A 43 12.58 14.71 12.83
N PRO A 44 13.65 15.24 12.19
CA PRO A 44 14.20 14.71 10.93
C PRO A 44 14.78 13.29 11.02
N GLY A 45 15.03 12.78 12.24
CA GLY A 45 15.43 11.38 12.44
C GLY A 45 14.29 10.36 12.39
N TRP A 46 13.10 10.77 11.94
CA TRP A 46 11.96 9.89 11.70
C TRP A 46 11.66 9.78 10.21
N SER A 47 11.61 8.55 9.71
CA SER A 47 11.18 8.28 8.34
C SER A 47 9.66 8.15 8.27
N HIS A 48 9.09 8.62 7.17
CA HIS A 48 7.65 8.56 6.94
C HIS A 48 7.39 7.61 5.78
N SER A 49 6.54 6.62 6.01
CA SER A 49 6.05 5.74 4.94
C SER A 49 4.55 5.95 4.76
N CYS A 50 4.10 5.98 3.51
CA CYS A 50 2.69 6.10 3.16
C CYS A 50 2.29 4.90 2.32
N HIS A 51 1.20 4.23 2.70
CA HIS A 51 0.67 3.09 1.96
C HIS A 51 -0.85 3.21 1.80
N ALA A 52 -1.38 2.59 0.75
CA ALA A 52 -2.78 2.68 0.37
C ALA A 52 -3.47 1.32 0.30
N MET A 53 -4.62 1.22 0.98
CA MET A 53 -5.60 0.16 0.78
C MET A 53 -6.62 0.59 -0.27
N LEU A 54 -6.55 -0.01 -1.45
CA LEU A 54 -7.55 0.15 -2.49
C LEU A 54 -8.51 -1.03 -2.43
N TYR A 55 -9.81 -0.75 -2.32
CA TYR A 55 -10.80 -1.81 -2.15
C TYR A 55 -12.12 -1.47 -2.85
N ALA A 56 -12.91 -2.49 -3.16
CA ALA A 56 -14.21 -2.34 -3.79
C ALA A 56 -15.22 -3.37 -3.26
N PRO A 57 -16.52 -3.02 -3.13
CA PRO A 57 -17.58 -4.01 -2.93
C PRO A 57 -17.57 -5.04 -4.07
N ASN A 58 -17.69 -6.32 -3.72
CA ASN A 58 -17.66 -7.42 -4.67
C ASN A 58 -18.87 -8.35 -4.47
N PRO A 59 -19.90 -8.25 -5.34
CA PRO A 59 -21.10 -9.09 -5.25
C PRO A 59 -20.86 -10.53 -5.73
N GLY A 60 -19.65 -10.85 -6.20
CA GLY A 60 -19.30 -12.16 -6.73
C GLY A 60 -19.40 -13.28 -5.69
N MET A 61 -19.66 -14.48 -6.21
CA MET A 61 -19.81 -15.70 -5.42
C MET A 61 -18.77 -16.73 -5.87
N LEU A 62 -17.78 -17.01 -5.02
CA LEU A 62 -16.81 -18.09 -5.26
C LEU A 62 -17.53 -19.44 -5.25
N PHE A 63 -17.31 -20.24 -6.31
CA PHE A 63 -18.00 -21.51 -6.55
C PHE A 63 -19.54 -21.40 -6.50
N GLY A 64 -20.10 -20.23 -6.81
CA GLY A 64 -21.54 -19.96 -6.79
C GLY A 64 -22.19 -19.98 -5.39
N ARG A 65 -21.40 -20.08 -4.30
CA ARG A 65 -21.95 -20.29 -2.94
C ARG A 65 -21.25 -19.53 -1.81
N ILE A 66 -20.04 -19.02 -2.03
CA ILE A 66 -19.28 -18.30 -1.00
C ILE A 66 -19.19 -16.81 -1.41
N PRO A 67 -19.82 -15.88 -0.68
CA PRO A 67 -19.78 -14.46 -1.03
C PRO A 67 -18.37 -13.90 -0.84
N LEU A 68 -17.88 -13.15 -1.84
CA LEU A 68 -16.57 -12.49 -1.79
C LEU A 68 -16.58 -11.24 -0.90
N ARG A 69 -17.72 -10.53 -0.84
CA ARG A 69 -17.99 -9.33 -0.03
C ARG A 69 -17.23 -8.11 -0.53
N TYR A 70 -15.90 -8.11 -0.42
CA TYR A 70 -15.05 -7.03 -0.93
C TYR A 70 -13.81 -7.62 -1.62
N ALA A 71 -13.30 -6.89 -2.60
CA ALA A 71 -11.97 -7.08 -3.14
C ALA A 71 -11.04 -6.03 -2.53
N VAL A 72 -9.88 -6.45 -2.02
CA VAL A 72 -8.84 -5.56 -1.47
C VAL A 72 -7.55 -5.87 -2.20
N LEU A 73 -6.83 -4.85 -2.65
CA LEU A 73 -5.55 -5.02 -3.32
C LEU A 73 -4.37 -4.97 -2.34
N MET A 74 -3.51 -5.96 -2.46
CA MET A 74 -2.15 -5.98 -1.92
C MET A 74 -1.19 -6.36 -3.05
N GLN A 75 0.12 -6.28 -2.80
CA GLN A 75 1.14 -6.61 -3.78
C GLN A 75 2.23 -7.50 -3.18
N MET A 76 2.76 -8.41 -4.00
CA MET A 76 4.03 -9.07 -3.73
C MET A 76 5.15 -8.09 -4.06
N ARG A 77 6.03 -7.85 -3.09
CA ARG A 77 7.18 -6.96 -3.25
C ARG A 77 8.41 -7.73 -3.73
N PHE A 78 9.43 -6.99 -4.15
CA PHE A 78 10.73 -7.54 -4.55
C PHE A 78 11.42 -8.37 -3.46
N ASP A 79 11.11 -8.10 -2.19
CA ASP A 79 11.63 -8.81 -1.02
C ASP A 79 10.90 -10.13 -0.71
N GLY A 80 9.92 -10.52 -1.55
CA GLY A 80 9.13 -11.73 -1.35
C GLY A 80 8.07 -11.61 -0.26
N LEU A 81 7.79 -10.41 0.23
CA LEU A 81 6.79 -10.15 1.26
C LEU A 81 5.53 -9.49 0.68
N LEU A 82 4.37 -9.78 1.28
CA LEU A 82 3.12 -9.10 0.96
C LEU A 82 3.06 -7.72 1.62
N GLY A 83 2.70 -6.70 0.86
CA GLY A 83 2.54 -5.33 1.33
C GLY A 83 1.42 -4.58 0.63
N PHE A 84 1.14 -3.37 1.09
CA PHE A 84 0.28 -2.44 0.38
C PHE A 84 1.09 -1.60 -0.61
N PRO A 85 0.49 -1.15 -1.73
CA PRO A 85 1.09 -0.16 -2.61
C PRO A 85 1.45 1.12 -1.86
N GLY A 86 2.62 1.68 -2.15
CA GLY A 86 3.18 2.85 -1.48
C GLY A 86 4.64 2.65 -1.11
N GLY A 87 5.15 3.52 -0.23
CA GLY A 87 6.56 3.50 0.15
C GLY A 87 6.96 4.69 1.03
N PHE A 88 8.25 4.91 1.15
CA PHE A 88 8.79 6.06 1.90
C PHE A 88 8.52 7.38 1.18
N VAL A 89 8.26 8.42 1.98
CA VAL A 89 8.02 9.79 1.53
C VAL A 89 9.06 10.71 2.16
N ASP A 90 9.81 11.40 1.31
CA ASP A 90 10.72 12.45 1.76
C ASP A 90 9.96 13.75 2.04
N ARG A 91 9.72 14.01 3.33
CA ARG A 91 8.99 15.18 3.82
C ARG A 91 9.73 16.50 3.64
N ARG A 92 11.00 16.50 3.24
CA ARG A 92 11.74 17.73 2.91
C ARG A 92 11.24 18.34 1.61
N TYR A 93 10.77 17.49 0.69
CA TYR A 93 10.39 17.89 -0.66
C TYR A 93 8.89 17.74 -0.93
N TRP A 94 8.23 16.78 -0.28
CA TRP A 94 6.85 16.40 -0.61
C TRP A 94 5.92 16.40 0.61
N SER A 95 4.65 16.72 0.35
CA SER A 95 3.57 16.37 1.28
C SER A 95 3.40 14.84 1.35
N LEU A 96 2.67 14.35 2.36
CA LEU A 96 2.40 12.91 2.48
C LEU A 96 1.63 12.39 1.25
N GLU A 97 0.60 13.12 0.83
CA GLU A 97 -0.22 12.78 -0.33
C GLU A 97 0.55 12.88 -1.63
N ASP A 98 1.35 13.93 -1.85
CA ASP A 98 2.12 14.07 -3.09
C ASP A 98 3.19 12.97 -3.19
N GLY A 99 3.88 12.68 -2.09
CA GLY A 99 4.84 11.58 -2.03
C GLY A 99 4.19 10.21 -2.26
N LEU A 100 3.04 9.96 -1.63
CA LEU A 100 2.28 8.73 -1.84
C LEU A 100 1.84 8.59 -3.30
N ASN A 101 1.21 9.62 -3.86
CA ASN A 101 0.71 9.59 -5.23
C ASN A 101 1.82 9.44 -6.26
N ARG A 102 3.01 9.99 -5.99
CA ARG A 102 4.19 9.75 -6.83
C ARG A 102 4.55 8.27 -6.87
N VAL A 103 4.61 7.60 -5.72
CA VAL A 103 4.94 6.17 -5.63
C VAL A 103 3.84 5.30 -6.24
N LEU A 104 2.56 5.61 -5.96
CA LEU A 104 1.44 4.91 -6.57
C LEU A 104 1.41 5.09 -8.09
N GLY A 105 1.81 6.25 -8.61
CA GLY A 105 1.90 6.50 -10.05
C GLY A 105 2.91 5.61 -10.77
N LEU A 106 3.97 5.18 -10.09
CA LEU A 106 4.99 4.28 -10.64
C LEU A 106 4.53 2.82 -10.68
N GLY A 107 3.79 2.37 -9.66
CA GLY A 107 3.37 0.97 -9.50
C GLY A 107 1.92 0.64 -9.91
N LEU A 108 1.02 1.62 -9.96
CA LEU A 108 -0.41 1.41 -10.23
C LEU A 108 -0.98 2.31 -11.34
N GLY A 109 -0.28 3.38 -11.71
CA GLY A 109 -0.74 4.35 -12.70
C GLY A 109 -1.73 5.39 -12.14
N CYS A 110 -3.00 5.35 -12.58
CA CYS A 110 -3.95 6.46 -12.47
C CYS A 110 -4.75 6.54 -11.15
N VAL A 111 -4.10 6.34 -9.99
CA VAL A 111 -4.75 6.52 -8.68
C VAL A 111 -4.21 7.76 -8.00
N ARG A 112 -5.11 8.67 -7.59
CA ARG A 112 -4.75 9.85 -6.81
C ARG A 112 -5.56 9.91 -5.52
N LEU A 113 -4.84 9.85 -4.41
CA LEU A 113 -5.35 9.94 -3.05
C LEU A 113 -5.17 11.36 -2.50
N THR A 114 -5.99 11.68 -1.51
CA THR A 114 -6.07 12.99 -0.87
C THR A 114 -6.10 12.83 0.65
N GLU A 115 -6.06 13.94 1.39
CA GLU A 115 -6.19 13.90 2.85
C GLU A 115 -7.50 13.26 3.32
N ALA A 116 -8.56 13.30 2.49
CA ALA A 116 -9.85 12.66 2.79
C ALA A 116 -9.76 11.13 2.85
N ASP A 117 -8.71 10.55 2.25
CA ASP A 117 -8.46 9.11 2.24
C ASP A 117 -7.58 8.66 3.40
N TYR A 118 -7.05 9.60 4.18
CA TYR A 118 -6.18 9.31 5.31
C TYR A 118 -6.96 8.56 6.40
N LEU A 119 -6.45 7.41 6.80
CA LEU A 119 -7.09 6.55 7.79
C LEU A 119 -6.42 6.65 9.17
N CYS A 120 -5.10 6.46 9.23
CA CYS A 120 -4.37 6.42 10.49
C CYS A 120 -2.86 6.57 10.33
N SER A 121 -2.17 6.82 11.44
CA SER A 121 -0.71 6.71 11.55
C SER A 121 -0.35 5.83 12.74
N HIS A 122 0.65 4.98 12.55
CA HIS A 122 1.18 4.11 13.60
C HIS A 122 2.70 4.23 13.64
N LEU A 123 3.26 4.17 14.85
CA LEU A 123 4.70 3.98 15.01
C LEU A 123 5.03 2.52 14.72
N THR A 124 6.04 2.30 13.88
CA THR A 124 6.52 0.94 13.60
C THR A 124 7.32 0.40 14.79
N GLU A 125 7.27 -0.91 14.99
CA GLU A 125 8.18 -1.59 15.89
C GLU A 125 9.55 -1.78 15.23
N GLY A 126 10.63 -1.78 16.01
CA GLY A 126 11.99 -2.03 15.53
C GLY A 126 13.00 -0.93 15.88
N PRO A 127 14.27 -1.11 15.49
CA PRO A 127 15.34 -0.16 15.80
C PRO A 127 15.22 1.14 15.00
N HIS A 128 14.58 1.10 13.82
CA HIS A 128 14.37 2.26 12.97
C HIS A 128 13.14 3.05 13.40
N ARG A 129 13.30 4.37 13.40
CA ARG A 129 12.23 5.32 13.76
C ARG A 129 11.38 5.61 12.53
N VAL A 130 10.36 4.77 12.31
CA VAL A 130 9.43 4.95 11.18
C VAL A 130 8.02 5.22 11.70
N VAL A 131 7.33 6.15 11.05
CA VAL A 131 5.88 6.31 11.15
C VAL A 131 5.23 5.83 9.86
N ALA A 132 4.27 4.93 9.99
CA ALA A 132 3.51 4.36 8.88
C ALA A 132 2.14 5.03 8.78
N HIS A 133 1.98 5.89 7.79
CA HIS A 133 0.72 6.50 7.39
C HIS A 133 -0.04 5.55 6.48
N PHE A 134 -1.34 5.45 6.72
CA PHE A 134 -2.19 4.53 5.98
C PHE A 134 -3.41 5.26 5.44
N TYR A 135 -3.69 5.01 4.16
CA TYR A 135 -4.81 5.58 3.42
C TYR A 135 -5.73 4.45 2.96
N ALA A 136 -7.02 4.71 2.87
CA ALA A 136 -7.98 3.75 2.33
C ALA A 136 -8.98 4.45 1.41
N ARG A 137 -9.11 3.92 0.19
CA ARG A 137 -10.06 4.43 -0.81
C ARG A 137 -10.97 3.30 -1.29
N GLN A 138 -12.26 3.50 -1.11
CA GLN A 138 -13.28 2.67 -1.76
C GLN A 138 -13.39 3.08 -3.22
N LEU A 139 -13.39 2.09 -4.09
CA LEU A 139 -13.57 2.19 -5.54
C LEU A 139 -14.76 1.32 -5.96
N THR A 140 -15.19 1.49 -7.20
CA THR A 140 -15.99 0.47 -7.89
C THR A 140 -15.12 -0.75 -8.22
N LEU A 141 -15.76 -1.90 -8.43
CA LEU A 141 -15.02 -3.12 -8.78
C LEU A 141 -14.34 -3.01 -10.16
N GLU A 142 -14.92 -2.22 -11.06
CA GLU A 142 -14.40 -1.93 -12.41
C GLU A 142 -13.15 -1.04 -12.35
N GLU A 143 -13.17 0.02 -11.53
CA GLU A 143 -11.99 0.85 -11.27
C GLU A 143 -10.86 0.02 -10.62
N LEU A 144 -11.20 -0.82 -9.64
CA LEU A 144 -10.22 -1.70 -8.99
C LEU A 144 -9.58 -2.67 -10.00
N HIS A 145 -10.37 -3.20 -10.93
CA HIS A 145 -9.87 -4.05 -12.01
C HIS A 145 -9.02 -3.29 -13.03
N THR A 146 -9.38 -2.03 -13.35
CA THR A 146 -8.58 -1.16 -14.21
C THR A 146 -7.20 -0.89 -13.61
N ILE A 147 -7.12 -0.77 -12.28
CA ILE A 147 -5.85 -0.64 -11.57
C ILE A 147 -5.02 -1.92 -11.68
N GLU A 148 -5.61 -3.10 -11.55
CA GLU A 148 -4.89 -4.37 -11.76
C GLU A 148 -4.32 -4.49 -13.18
N ILE A 149 -5.09 -4.08 -14.20
CA ILE A 149 -4.63 -4.02 -15.59
C ILE A 149 -3.49 -3.00 -15.74
N SER A 150 -3.59 -1.84 -15.09
CA SER A 150 -2.55 -0.81 -15.16
C SER A 150 -1.26 -1.25 -14.46
N ALA A 151 -1.38 -1.95 -13.33
CA ALA A 151 -0.26 -2.40 -12.50
C ALA A 151 0.67 -3.35 -13.25
N VAL A 152 0.15 -4.24 -14.11
CA VAL A 152 0.99 -5.15 -14.90
C VAL A 152 1.76 -4.46 -16.03
N HIS A 153 1.36 -3.24 -16.40
CA HIS A 153 2.05 -2.40 -17.39
C HIS A 153 2.84 -1.25 -16.72
N SER A 154 2.88 -1.23 -15.39
CA SER A 154 3.52 -0.17 -14.63
C SER A 154 5.05 -0.25 -14.71
N ARG A 155 5.72 0.85 -14.36
CA ARG A 155 7.20 0.93 -14.44
C ARG A 155 7.87 -0.01 -13.44
N ASP A 156 7.25 -0.21 -12.28
CA ASP A 156 7.82 -1.01 -11.20
C ASP A 156 7.49 -2.50 -11.31
N HIS A 157 6.67 -2.89 -12.29
CA HIS A 157 6.32 -4.28 -12.52
C HIS A 157 7.54 -5.10 -12.92
N GLY A 158 7.83 -6.16 -12.14
CA GLY A 158 9.02 -7.00 -12.31
C GLY A 158 10.30 -6.41 -11.71
N LEU A 159 10.23 -5.22 -11.09
CA LEU A 159 11.34 -4.58 -10.36
C LEU A 159 11.03 -4.54 -8.86
N GLU A 160 10.36 -3.49 -8.39
CA GLU A 160 9.98 -3.37 -6.98
C GLU A 160 8.69 -4.15 -6.65
N VAL A 161 7.85 -4.39 -7.66
CA VAL A 161 6.53 -5.04 -7.53
C VAL A 161 6.47 -6.29 -8.40
N MET A 162 6.29 -7.45 -7.75
CA MET A 162 6.22 -8.76 -8.42
C MET A 162 4.81 -9.17 -8.85
N GLY A 163 3.78 -8.43 -8.42
CA GLY A 163 2.40 -8.64 -8.87
C GLY A 163 1.36 -8.28 -7.84
N MET A 164 0.16 -7.94 -8.32
CA MET A 164 -1.00 -7.62 -7.48
C MET A 164 -1.72 -8.89 -7.06
N VAL A 165 -2.24 -8.90 -5.83
CA VAL A 165 -3.08 -9.98 -5.29
C VAL A 165 -4.33 -9.40 -4.64
N ARG A 166 -5.48 -10.07 -4.85
CA ARG A 166 -6.71 -9.76 -4.11
C ARG A 166 -6.74 -10.54 -2.79
N VAL A 167 -7.07 -9.87 -1.69
CA VAL A 167 -7.22 -10.51 -0.38
C VAL A 167 -8.54 -11.32 -0.35
N PRO A 168 -8.51 -12.64 -0.08
CA PRO A 168 -9.72 -13.46 0.03
C PRO A 168 -10.37 -13.28 1.40
N LEU A 169 -11.38 -12.43 1.53
CA LEU A 169 -12.03 -12.13 2.83
C LEU A 169 -13.02 -13.20 3.32
N TYR A 170 -13.23 -14.26 2.54
CA TYR A 170 -14.05 -15.40 2.93
C TYR A 170 -13.23 -16.43 3.71
N THR A 171 -13.92 -17.28 4.47
CA THR A 171 -13.35 -18.48 5.08
C THR A 171 -14.12 -19.71 4.60
N GLN A 172 -13.42 -20.71 4.08
CA GLN A 172 -14.01 -21.96 3.61
C GLN A 172 -14.44 -22.86 4.77
N LYS A 173 -15.17 -23.95 4.44
CA LYS A 173 -15.72 -24.88 5.45
C LYS A 173 -14.66 -25.60 6.29
N ASP A 174 -13.44 -25.74 5.76
CA ASP A 174 -12.29 -26.29 6.46
C ASP A 174 -11.74 -25.36 7.54
N ARG A 175 -12.28 -24.13 7.65
CA ARG A 175 -11.85 -23.04 8.55
C ARG A 175 -10.45 -22.50 8.27
N MET A 176 -9.84 -22.87 7.14
CA MET A 176 -8.48 -22.46 6.76
C MET A 176 -8.43 -21.78 5.39
N GLY A 177 -9.15 -22.31 4.40
CA GLY A 177 -9.15 -21.74 3.05
C GLY A 177 -9.69 -20.31 3.01
N GLY A 178 -9.02 -19.43 2.27
CA GLY A 178 -9.35 -18.00 2.18
C GLY A 178 -8.52 -17.15 3.13
N LEU A 179 -9.17 -16.29 3.92
CA LEU A 179 -8.52 -15.29 4.77
C LEU A 179 -7.48 -15.90 5.73
N PRO A 180 -7.74 -17.02 6.44
CA PRO A 180 -6.74 -17.58 7.34
C PRO A 180 -5.45 -18.01 6.61
N ASN A 181 -5.55 -18.74 5.50
CA ASN A 181 -4.38 -19.11 4.68
C ASN A 181 -3.68 -17.87 4.11
N PHE A 182 -4.43 -16.83 3.72
CA PHE A 182 -3.82 -15.58 3.27
C PHE A 182 -3.00 -14.91 4.38
N LEU A 183 -3.54 -14.85 5.61
CA LEU A 183 -2.86 -14.29 6.78
C LEU A 183 -1.67 -15.13 7.26
N ALA A 184 -1.53 -16.38 6.80
CA ALA A 184 -0.39 -17.24 7.08
C ALA A 184 0.84 -16.95 6.19
N ASN A 185 0.69 -16.12 5.14
CA ASN A 185 1.82 -15.64 4.35
C ASN A 185 2.72 -14.67 5.14
N SER A 186 3.88 -14.38 4.57
CA SER A 186 4.82 -13.37 5.08
C SER A 186 4.43 -11.97 4.62
N PHE A 187 4.40 -11.02 5.55
CA PHE A 187 4.01 -9.63 5.31
C PHE A 187 5.15 -8.68 5.69
N VAL A 188 5.30 -7.60 4.93
CA VAL A 188 6.31 -6.56 5.22
C VAL A 188 5.86 -5.71 6.41
N GLY A 189 6.79 -5.45 7.33
CA GLY A 189 6.65 -4.50 8.43
C GLY A 189 5.24 -4.47 9.06
N THR A 190 4.55 -3.35 8.90
CA THR A 190 3.22 -3.10 9.50
C THR A 190 2.05 -3.52 8.62
N ALA A 191 2.27 -4.09 7.42
CA ALA A 191 1.21 -4.30 6.43
C ALA A 191 0.11 -5.26 6.92
N LYS A 192 0.49 -6.34 7.62
CA LYS A 192 -0.49 -7.27 8.21
C LYS A 192 -1.38 -6.60 9.26
N PHE A 193 -0.77 -5.79 10.13
CA PHE A 193 -1.51 -5.01 11.13
C PHE A 193 -2.46 -4.03 10.44
N GLN A 194 -1.96 -3.25 9.47
CA GLN A 194 -2.75 -2.28 8.71
C GLN A 194 -3.93 -2.92 7.98
N LEU A 195 -3.75 -4.12 7.40
CA LEU A 195 -4.82 -4.88 6.77
C LEU A 195 -5.93 -5.19 7.77
N LEU A 196 -5.57 -5.84 8.89
CA LEU A 196 -6.55 -6.24 9.91
C LEU A 196 -7.23 -5.03 10.55
N PHE A 197 -6.46 -3.97 10.79
CA PHE A 197 -6.96 -2.71 11.33
C PHE A 197 -8.01 -2.09 10.42
N ALA A 198 -7.69 -1.91 9.13
CA ALA A 198 -8.62 -1.33 8.16
C ALA A 198 -9.86 -2.20 7.95
N LEU A 199 -9.72 -3.53 7.87
CA LEU A 199 -10.86 -4.43 7.76
C LEU A 199 -11.85 -4.29 8.93
N LYS A 200 -11.33 -4.05 10.15
CA LYS A 200 -12.13 -3.78 11.34
C LYS A 200 -12.82 -2.42 11.26
N ILE A 201 -12.05 -1.34 11.11
CA ILE A 201 -12.60 0.03 11.25
C ILE A 201 -13.49 0.45 10.08
N LEU A 202 -13.28 -0.13 8.90
CA LEU A 202 -14.15 0.05 7.73
C LEU A 202 -15.36 -0.90 7.75
N ASN A 203 -15.57 -1.67 8.84
CA ASN A 203 -16.66 -2.63 9.02
C ASN A 203 -16.76 -3.66 7.89
N MET A 204 -15.62 -4.02 7.29
CA MET A 204 -15.57 -4.98 6.19
C MET A 204 -15.62 -6.40 6.71
N VAL A 205 -15.02 -6.69 7.88
CA VAL A 205 -15.06 -8.01 8.53
C VAL A 205 -15.29 -7.82 10.02
N PRO A 206 -16.25 -8.54 10.65
CA PRO A 206 -16.45 -8.49 12.09
C PRO A 206 -15.17 -8.86 12.87
N GLU A 207 -14.96 -8.21 14.01
CA GLU A 207 -13.76 -8.42 14.84
C GLU A 207 -13.59 -9.87 15.27
N GLU A 208 -14.69 -10.56 15.60
CA GLU A 208 -14.67 -11.97 15.99
C GLU A 208 -14.16 -12.85 14.85
N LYS A 209 -14.52 -12.53 13.60
CA LYS A 209 -14.08 -13.27 12.42
C LYS A 209 -12.62 -13.00 12.08
N LEU A 210 -12.13 -11.78 12.32
CA LEU A 210 -10.70 -11.47 12.22
C LEU A 210 -9.90 -12.24 13.28
N ALA A 211 -10.37 -12.27 14.52
CA ALA A 211 -9.74 -13.04 15.60
C ALA A 211 -9.72 -14.54 15.33
N GLU A 212 -10.83 -15.12 14.84
CA GLU A 212 -10.89 -16.51 14.41
C GLU A 212 -9.87 -16.82 13.31
N ALA A 213 -9.77 -15.95 12.30
CA ALA A 213 -8.85 -16.14 11.17
C ALA A 213 -7.39 -16.07 11.59
N VAL A 214 -7.01 -15.12 12.47
CA VAL A 214 -5.65 -15.03 13.03
C VAL A 214 -5.33 -16.22 13.93
N ALA A 215 -6.25 -16.63 14.80
CA ALA A 215 -6.04 -17.77 15.69
C ALA A 215 -5.83 -19.08 14.91
N ALA A 216 -6.47 -19.23 13.75
CA ALA A 216 -6.29 -20.38 12.88
C ALA A 216 -4.85 -20.50 12.34
N THR A 217 -4.16 -19.39 12.06
CA THR A 217 -2.76 -19.42 11.59
C THR A 217 -1.78 -19.86 12.68
N GLN A 218 -2.11 -19.64 13.95
CA GLN A 218 -1.25 -20.03 15.08
C GLN A 218 -1.36 -21.51 15.42
N LYS A 219 -2.52 -22.13 15.18
CA LYS A 219 -2.74 -23.57 15.41
C LYS A 219 -1.90 -24.46 14.49
N LEU A 220 -1.50 -23.95 13.33
CA LEU A 220 -0.64 -24.66 12.37
C LEU A 220 0.81 -24.82 12.87
N LYS A 221 1.27 -24.01 13.83
CA LYS A 221 2.63 -24.09 14.41
C LYS A 221 2.81 -25.20 15.46
N LYS A 222 1.83 -26.09 15.68
CA LYS A 222 2.01 -27.30 16.51
C LYS A 222 2.70 -28.40 15.68
N PRO A 223 3.82 -28.98 16.13
CA PRO A 223 4.48 -30.06 15.40
C PRO A 223 3.57 -31.30 15.31
N PRO A 224 3.64 -32.08 14.22
CA PRO A 224 2.89 -33.33 14.10
C PRO A 224 3.30 -34.29 15.23
N ILE A 225 2.31 -34.88 15.88
CA ILE A 225 2.52 -35.97 16.83
C ILE A 225 2.92 -37.20 16.02
N ASP A 226 4.13 -37.72 16.28
CA ASP A 226 4.65 -38.93 15.65
C ASP A 226 3.77 -40.14 16.00
N HIS A 227 3.00 -40.63 15.03
CA HIS A 227 2.46 -41.99 15.03
C HIS A 227 3.36 -42.89 14.20
N ALA A 228 4.48 -43.32 14.77
CA ALA A 228 5.19 -44.51 14.32
C ALA A 228 6.19 -44.99 15.39
N SER A 229 5.89 -46.08 16.10
CA SER A 229 6.93 -47.05 16.48
C SER A 229 6.30 -48.39 16.88
N GLY A 230 6.26 -49.29 15.91
CA GLY A 230 6.40 -50.71 16.17
C GLY A 230 7.88 -51.10 16.05
N VAL A 231 8.43 -51.64 17.14
CA VAL A 231 9.46 -52.68 17.22
C VAL A 231 10.93 -52.35 16.84
N MET A 232 11.76 -52.40 17.91
CA MET A 232 13.18 -52.79 18.05
C MET A 232 14.32 -52.05 17.32
N GLY A 233 15.29 -51.58 18.12
CA GLY A 233 16.68 -51.42 17.73
C GLY A 233 17.44 -50.36 18.55
N SER A 234 18.05 -50.78 19.65
CA SER A 234 18.94 -49.97 20.50
C SER A 234 20.22 -49.54 19.74
N LEU A 235 20.60 -48.25 19.84
CA LEU A 235 21.87 -47.76 20.41
C LEU A 235 22.12 -46.27 20.09
N GLY A 236 22.25 -45.45 21.14
CA GLY A 236 23.03 -44.21 21.15
C GLY A 236 22.40 -42.96 20.52
N ALA A 237 21.67 -42.16 21.29
CA ALA A 237 21.33 -40.79 20.90
C ALA A 237 21.49 -39.83 22.10
N LYS A 238 22.49 -38.95 21.99
CA LYS A 238 22.50 -37.70 22.76
C LYS A 238 21.27 -36.89 22.32
N SER A 239 20.54 -36.40 23.31
CA SER A 239 19.29 -35.62 23.24
C SER A 239 19.20 -34.70 22.01
N ALA A 240 18.32 -35.04 21.07
CA ALA A 240 17.94 -34.21 19.93
C ALA A 240 17.12 -32.95 20.33
N ASN A 241 16.75 -32.82 21.61
CA ASN A 241 15.93 -31.72 22.11
C ASN A 241 16.71 -30.40 22.30
N GLU A 242 18.04 -30.45 22.46
CA GLU A 242 18.85 -29.23 22.62
C GLU A 242 19.21 -28.58 21.28
N LEU A 243 19.29 -29.37 20.20
CA LEU A 243 19.59 -28.87 18.85
C LEU A 243 18.38 -28.20 18.17
N MET A 244 17.15 -28.65 18.44
CA MET A 244 15.94 -28.00 17.90
C MET A 244 15.62 -26.66 18.56
N ALA A 245 15.88 -26.51 19.87
CA ALA A 245 15.70 -25.22 20.56
C ALA A 245 16.72 -24.17 20.05
N GLN A 246 17.96 -24.59 19.80
CA GLN A 246 19.00 -23.72 19.23
C GLN A 246 18.74 -23.41 17.75
N ALA A 247 18.23 -24.37 16.96
CA ALA A 247 17.86 -24.14 15.56
C ALA A 247 16.65 -23.20 15.42
N LYS A 248 15.66 -23.29 16.33
CA LYS A 248 14.48 -22.42 16.32
C LYS A 248 14.81 -20.98 16.75
N THR A 249 15.65 -20.84 17.78
CA THR A 249 16.16 -19.53 18.22
C THR A 249 17.10 -18.93 17.16
N GLY A 250 17.91 -19.76 16.49
CA GLY A 250 18.78 -19.34 15.39
C GLY A 250 18.03 -18.91 14.14
N SER A 251 16.92 -19.58 13.78
CA SER A 251 16.06 -19.19 12.67
C SER A 251 15.35 -17.86 12.96
N GLU A 252 14.76 -17.70 14.14
CA GLU A 252 14.03 -16.46 14.49
C GLU A 252 14.98 -15.26 14.61
N LEU A 253 16.20 -15.44 15.13
CA LEU A 253 17.22 -14.39 15.17
C LEU A 253 17.78 -14.08 13.78
N ARG A 254 17.92 -15.08 12.92
CA ARG A 254 18.40 -14.91 11.54
C ARG A 254 17.35 -14.21 10.68
N ASP A 255 16.08 -14.59 10.79
CA ASP A 255 14.97 -13.95 10.11
C ASP A 255 14.83 -12.49 10.56
N GLN A 256 15.03 -12.19 11.85
CA GLN A 256 15.05 -10.81 12.35
C GLN A 256 16.26 -10.01 11.86
N ALA A 257 17.45 -10.62 11.81
CA ALA A 257 18.68 -9.96 11.35
C ALA A 257 18.66 -9.72 9.83
N GLU A 258 18.17 -10.67 9.05
CA GLU A 258 18.01 -10.54 7.60
C GLU A 258 16.96 -9.47 7.26
N ASN A 259 15.84 -9.42 7.99
CA ASN A 259 14.82 -8.39 7.84
C ASN A 259 15.36 -6.99 8.26
N GLN A 260 16.21 -6.90 9.28
CA GLN A 260 16.87 -5.65 9.69
C GLN A 260 17.88 -5.16 8.66
N ALA A 261 18.76 -6.04 8.17
CA ALA A 261 19.74 -5.69 7.14
C ALA A 261 19.06 -5.26 5.83
N MET A 262 17.92 -5.87 5.50
CA MET A 262 17.15 -5.54 4.30
C MET A 262 16.44 -4.19 4.41
N VAL A 263 15.84 -3.87 5.56
CA VAL A 263 15.24 -2.54 5.81
C VAL A 263 16.31 -1.43 5.76
N GLN A 264 17.52 -1.71 6.24
CA GLN A 264 18.64 -0.79 6.13
C GLN A 264 19.07 -0.59 4.66
N ALA A 265 19.20 -1.67 3.89
CA ALA A 265 19.49 -1.58 2.46
C ALA A 265 18.38 -0.84 1.68
N MET A 266 17.13 -0.93 2.13
CA MET A 266 16.02 -0.17 1.56
C MET A 266 16.09 1.33 1.87
N ALA A 267 16.47 1.71 3.09
CA ALA A 267 16.67 3.11 3.43
C ALA A 267 17.82 3.72 2.61
N GLU A 268 18.93 2.98 2.48
CA GLU A 268 20.10 3.38 1.69
C GLU A 268 19.80 3.41 0.18
N SER A 269 19.04 2.45 -0.34
CA SER A 269 18.60 2.43 -1.75
C SER A 269 17.62 3.57 -2.06
N ALA A 270 16.68 3.86 -1.16
CA ALA A 270 15.77 4.99 -1.31
C ALA A 270 16.52 6.33 -1.36
N GLU A 271 17.55 6.51 -0.53
CA GLU A 271 18.43 7.68 -0.58
C GLU A 271 19.20 7.77 -1.91
N GLN A 272 19.71 6.65 -2.44
CA GLN A 272 20.42 6.62 -3.72
C GLN A 272 19.52 6.92 -4.92
N VAL A 273 18.27 6.43 -4.92
CA VAL A 273 17.28 6.73 -5.96
C VAL A 273 16.87 8.20 -5.92
N LEU A 274 16.72 8.80 -4.73
CA LEU A 274 16.48 10.24 -4.56
C LEU A 274 17.60 11.08 -5.20
N VAL A 275 18.88 10.74 -4.94
CA VAL A 275 20.04 11.42 -5.53
C VAL A 275 20.09 11.26 -7.06
N GLY A 276 19.72 10.09 -7.59
CA GLY A 276 19.64 9.83 -9.03
C GLY A 276 18.57 10.67 -9.74
N LEU A 277 17.43 10.89 -9.09
CA LEU A 277 16.33 11.70 -9.61
C LEU A 277 16.63 13.21 -9.53
N GLU A 278 17.33 13.68 -8.50
CA GLU A 278 17.84 15.05 -8.41
C GLU A 278 18.79 15.35 -9.59
N SER A 279 19.64 14.38 -9.97
CA SER A 279 20.57 14.50 -11.09
C SER A 279 19.85 14.59 -12.45
N GLN A 280 18.74 13.86 -12.62
CA GLN A 280 17.93 13.92 -13.84
C GLN A 280 17.07 15.20 -13.91
N ALA A 281 16.51 15.65 -12.79
CA ALA A 281 15.72 16.89 -12.74
C ALA A 281 16.56 18.14 -13.06
N VAL A 282 17.82 18.18 -12.59
CA VAL A 282 18.77 19.27 -12.92
C VAL A 282 19.17 19.22 -14.40
N ALA A 283 19.31 18.03 -14.98
CA ALA A 283 19.62 17.87 -16.41
C ALA A 283 18.46 18.32 -17.32
N GLU A 284 17.20 18.08 -16.93
CA GLU A 284 16.03 18.54 -17.70
C GLU A 284 15.82 20.06 -17.59
N GLN A 285 16.15 20.68 -16.45
CA GLN A 285 16.03 22.13 -16.26
C GLN A 285 17.09 22.93 -17.05
N LEU A 286 18.26 22.34 -17.33
CA LEU A 286 19.32 22.94 -18.14
C LEU A 286 19.05 22.86 -19.66
N MET A 287 18.03 22.10 -20.09
CA MET A 287 17.68 21.90 -21.51
C MET A 287 16.48 22.75 -21.96
N SER A 288 15.82 23.49 -21.06
CA SER A 288 14.69 24.37 -21.39
C SER A 288 15.14 25.82 -21.59
N VAL A 289 15.31 26.23 -22.84
CA VAL A 289 15.43 27.65 -23.24
C VAL A 289 14.01 28.25 -23.32
N PRO A 290 13.73 29.46 -22.78
CA PRO A 290 12.40 30.03 -22.86
C PRO A 290 12.20 30.70 -24.23
N VAL A 291 11.14 30.37 -24.94
CA VAL A 291 10.65 31.15 -26.09
C VAL A 291 9.28 31.72 -25.72
N ALA A 292 9.30 32.94 -25.20
CA ALA A 292 8.12 33.78 -25.07
C ALA A 292 8.54 35.25 -25.15
N GLU A 293 8.69 35.77 -26.37
CA GLU A 293 8.57 37.20 -26.70
C GLU A 293 8.50 37.37 -28.23
N ALA A 294 7.28 37.45 -28.76
CA ALA A 294 6.97 38.10 -30.04
C ALA A 294 5.43 38.18 -30.19
N LEU A 295 4.84 39.23 -29.62
CA LEU A 295 3.53 39.73 -30.01
C LEU A 295 3.72 41.00 -30.86
N GLU A 296 2.79 41.19 -31.79
CA GLU A 296 2.54 42.37 -32.64
C GLU A 296 3.34 42.51 -33.94
N GLN A 297 2.69 42.12 -35.05
CA GLN A 297 2.27 43.03 -36.14
C GLN A 297 1.74 42.21 -37.32
N ALA A 298 0.40 42.14 -37.49
CA ALA A 298 -0.24 41.92 -38.80
C ALA A 298 -1.78 42.00 -38.69
N VAL A 299 -2.31 43.20 -38.48
CA VAL A 299 -3.66 43.58 -38.96
C VAL A 299 -3.53 45.00 -39.50
N VAL A 300 -4.28 45.32 -40.58
CA VAL A 300 -4.29 46.56 -41.40
C VAL A 300 -3.38 46.36 -42.63
N LEU A 301 -3.85 46.07 -43.85
CA LEU A 301 -4.85 46.76 -44.70
C LEU A 301 -5.48 45.82 -45.74
N GLY A 302 -6.72 46.12 -46.14
CA GLY A 302 -7.41 45.52 -47.30
C GLY A 302 -7.40 46.40 -48.56
N ALA A 303 -7.99 45.83 -49.63
CA ALA A 303 -8.26 46.37 -50.98
C ALA A 303 -7.00 46.61 -51.85
N ASP A 304 -6.92 46.27 -53.14
CA ASP A 304 -7.91 46.44 -54.20
C ASP A 304 -7.59 45.58 -55.46
N ALA A 305 -8.53 45.58 -56.41
CA ALA A 305 -8.62 44.96 -57.75
C ALA A 305 -7.32 44.69 -58.57
N VAL A 306 -7.25 43.73 -59.53
CA VAL A 306 -7.77 43.84 -60.91
C VAL A 306 -7.60 42.50 -61.68
N MET A 307 -8.58 42.23 -62.55
CA MET A 307 -8.68 41.29 -63.69
C MET A 307 -7.43 40.54 -64.22
N GLN A 308 -7.60 39.25 -64.55
CA GLN A 308 -7.65 38.73 -65.95
C GLN A 308 -7.87 37.20 -66.01
N GLN A 309 -8.91 36.79 -66.73
CA GLN A 309 -9.09 35.48 -67.38
C GLN A 309 -8.28 35.48 -68.72
N PRO A 310 -7.87 34.33 -69.30
CA PRO A 310 -8.80 33.42 -70.02
C PRO A 310 -8.48 31.90 -69.87
N VAL A 311 -9.47 30.98 -69.98
CA VAL A 311 -9.78 30.06 -71.13
C VAL A 311 -8.60 29.14 -71.52
N ALA A 312 -8.64 27.82 -71.73
CA ALA A 312 -9.58 26.70 -71.89
C ALA A 312 -8.88 25.46 -71.24
N GLU A 313 -9.32 24.21 -71.18
CA GLU A 313 -10.17 23.37 -72.04
C GLU A 313 -10.42 22.07 -71.23
N ALA A 314 -11.61 21.50 -71.34
CA ALA A 314 -11.88 20.14 -70.89
C ALA A 314 -11.62 19.17 -72.05
N MET A 315 -11.06 17.99 -71.79
CA MET A 315 -11.49 16.71 -72.38
C MET A 315 -10.67 15.53 -71.83
N GLU A 316 -11.44 14.53 -71.37
CA GLU A 316 -11.11 13.15 -70.95
C GLU A 316 -10.24 12.89 -69.71
#